data_AF-A0A1S8WX06-F1
#
_entry.id   AF-A0A1S8WX06-F1
#
_cell.length_a   1.000
_cell.length_b   1.000
_cell.length_c   1.000
_cell.angle_alpha   90.00
_cell.angle_beta   90.00
_cell.angle_gamma   90.00
#
_symmetry.space_group_name_H-M   'P 1'
#
loop_
_entity.id
_entity.type
_entity.pdbx_description
1 polymer ?
#
loop_
_entity_poly.entity_id
_entity_poly.type
_entity_poly.pdbx_seq_one_letter_code
_entity_poly.pdbx_strand_id
1 'polypeptide(L)'
;MHVSEANAKKCRWFYCGTALLILLYIAFLYLIKYSNYRTLLFRQEITLIDSESELQDMGDRRSYRLGSIVEYVGTTPVWRVSSVEQLYKRMSWTSMQLTLFVLLTGNSFARKQEPENSEHMLKAVLFDCQPMAPRMLDKIKIPVFLYKNCFRSVSQFMTLGSIPDRVANPTNIEVPFNVRNPIYNLSRVYLLPLNKTSLSRPCPIVSASRRESLYRTLQDWIRIANQSKILWWITYGTLLGSWRDGNMIPYDSDVDISILGSYEKRLRELATDRKSIQKGKFNLVTRPGEHCVTSPGLRLDCGGRNVTSLRDTCSFCGPLARMFRQYGEYIDIYPVHLEVRMDVANNPIEFGYLDEGMDRDRVEPASVIFPLRNCKYMGLNVPCPNDPERFLTSVYGKEFALPKSRCSQETGRDGNMIPYDSDVDISILGSYEKRLRELATDRKSIQKGKFRKQKGRWGIKEFICHAKVIRQKFNLLVSTSGAQVMGNSYWNSEELCGNSKIVLIADNPKVHWAQLELLLK
;
A
#
# COMPACT_ATOMS: atom_id res chain seq x y z
N MET A 1 27.63 15.38 -90.00
CA MET A 1 27.08 14.03 -89.81
C MET A 1 25.84 14.12 -88.94
N HIS A 2 24.66 13.99 -89.54
CA HIS A 2 23.37 13.99 -88.84
C HIS A 2 23.16 12.66 -88.13
N VAL A 3 23.13 12.65 -86.80
CA VAL A 3 22.61 11.51 -86.02
C VAL A 3 21.09 11.62 -86.06
N SER A 4 20.41 10.58 -86.52
CA SER A 4 18.95 10.57 -86.64
C SER A 4 18.27 10.70 -85.27
N GLU A 5 17.20 11.49 -85.20
CA GLU A 5 16.40 11.73 -83.98
C GLU A 5 15.89 10.45 -83.30
N ALA A 6 15.88 9.32 -84.02
CA ALA A 6 15.52 8.00 -83.50
C ALA A 6 16.51 7.49 -82.44
N ASN A 7 17.80 7.83 -82.55
CA ASN A 7 18.83 7.39 -81.61
C ASN A 7 18.85 8.24 -80.32
N ALA A 8 18.48 9.52 -80.41
CA ALA A 8 18.37 10.40 -79.23
C ALA A 8 17.22 10.00 -78.29
N LYS A 9 16.08 9.55 -78.84
CA LYS A 9 14.95 9.05 -78.04
C LYS A 9 15.27 7.71 -77.37
N LYS A 10 15.94 6.77 -78.05
CA LYS A 10 16.39 5.50 -77.43
C LYS A 10 17.40 5.72 -76.30
N CYS A 11 18.35 6.64 -76.46
CA CYS A 11 19.26 7.02 -75.37
C CYS A 11 18.50 7.61 -74.18
N ARG A 12 17.53 8.51 -74.40
CA ARG A 12 16.74 9.10 -73.31
C ARG A 12 15.97 8.06 -72.49
N TRP A 13 15.35 7.08 -73.14
CA TRP A 13 14.64 6.01 -72.45
C TRP A 13 15.57 5.07 -71.68
N PHE A 14 16.75 4.76 -72.23
CA PHE A 14 17.73 3.94 -71.55
C PHE A 14 18.30 4.63 -70.29
N TYR A 15 18.68 5.91 -70.40
CA TYR A 15 19.18 6.70 -69.27
C TYR A 15 18.11 6.97 -68.20
N CYS A 16 16.86 7.24 -68.59
CA CYS A 16 15.74 7.38 -67.65
C CYS A 16 15.40 6.06 -66.95
N GLY A 17 15.43 4.93 -67.66
CA GLY A 17 15.21 3.61 -67.08
C GLY A 17 16.30 3.22 -66.08
N THR A 18 17.58 3.48 -66.41
CA THR A 18 18.69 3.24 -65.48
C THR A 18 18.63 4.16 -64.25
N ALA A 19 18.24 5.43 -64.42
CA ALA A 19 18.09 6.35 -63.30
C ALA A 19 16.95 5.93 -62.35
N LEU A 20 15.82 5.44 -62.91
CA LEU A 20 14.71 4.92 -62.11
C LEU A 20 15.12 3.67 -61.33
N LEU A 21 15.87 2.75 -61.95
CA LEU A 21 16.37 1.54 -61.27
C LEU A 21 17.36 1.88 -60.14
N ILE A 22 18.23 2.88 -60.35
CA ILE A 22 19.15 3.36 -59.30
C ILE A 22 18.36 4.00 -58.15
N LEU A 23 17.34 4.82 -58.44
CA LEU A 23 16.50 5.42 -57.41
C LEU A 23 15.70 4.37 -56.62
N LEU A 24 15.15 3.37 -57.30
CA LEU A 24 14.45 2.25 -56.65
C LEU A 24 15.40 1.40 -55.80
N TYR A 25 16.63 1.18 -56.26
CA TYR A 25 17.66 0.47 -55.49
C TYR A 25 18.11 1.26 -54.26
N ILE A 26 18.31 2.58 -54.38
CA ILE A 26 18.61 3.47 -53.25
C ILE A 26 17.44 3.48 -52.27
N ALA A 27 16.20 3.58 -52.75
CA ALA A 27 15.00 3.51 -51.90
C ALA A 27 14.90 2.15 -51.20
N PHE A 28 15.22 1.04 -51.88
CA PHE A 28 15.25 -0.30 -51.29
C PHE A 28 16.34 -0.44 -50.23
N LEU A 29 17.55 0.07 -50.47
CA LEU A 29 18.61 0.12 -49.46
C LEU A 29 18.23 1.02 -48.28
N TYR A 30 17.54 2.14 -48.53
CA TYR A 30 17.01 2.99 -47.47
C TYR A 30 15.93 2.27 -46.67
N LEU A 31 15.04 1.51 -47.31
CA LEU A 31 14.04 0.68 -46.64
C LEU A 31 14.65 -0.47 -45.84
N ILE A 32 15.72 -1.12 -46.33
CA ILE A 32 16.47 -2.13 -45.58
C ILE A 32 17.18 -1.48 -44.39
N LYS A 33 17.84 -0.34 -44.58
CA LYS A 33 18.53 0.38 -43.50
C LYS A 33 17.54 0.91 -42.46
N TYR A 34 16.38 1.41 -42.89
CA TYR A 34 15.29 1.88 -42.02
C TYR A 34 14.59 0.71 -41.33
N SER A 35 14.42 -0.43 -42.01
CA SER A 35 13.97 -1.69 -41.41
C SER A 35 14.93 -2.12 -40.32
N ASN A 36 16.24 -2.18 -40.58
CA ASN A 36 17.26 -2.54 -39.60
C ASN A 36 17.37 -1.52 -38.44
N TYR A 37 17.19 -0.22 -38.70
CA TYR A 37 17.11 0.81 -37.64
C TYR A 37 15.87 0.62 -36.77
N ARG A 38 14.75 0.23 -37.38
CA ARG A 38 13.52 -0.16 -36.68
C ARG A 38 13.73 -1.44 -35.87
N THR A 39 14.48 -2.42 -36.38
CA THR A 39 14.85 -3.65 -35.64
C THR A 39 15.79 -3.36 -34.46
N LEU A 40 16.66 -2.35 -34.57
CA LEU A 40 17.57 -1.94 -33.49
C LEU A 40 16.84 -1.11 -32.40
N LEU A 41 15.87 -0.27 -32.78
CA LEU A 41 14.95 0.39 -31.84
C LEU A 41 13.91 -0.58 -31.26
N PHE A 42 13.52 -1.60 -32.02
CA PHE A 42 12.74 -2.73 -31.55
C PHE A 42 13.54 -3.67 -30.64
N ARG A 43 14.84 -3.48 -30.42
CA ARG A 43 15.57 -4.20 -29.36
C ARG A 43 15.22 -3.73 -27.94
N GLN A 44 14.29 -2.78 -27.80
CA GLN A 44 13.46 -2.62 -26.60
C GLN A 44 12.39 -3.72 -26.45
N GLU A 45 12.30 -4.71 -27.37
CA GLU A 45 11.61 -6.00 -27.23
C GLU A 45 12.30 -6.93 -26.23
N ILE A 46 12.53 -6.44 -25.01
CA ILE A 46 12.65 -7.33 -23.83
C ILE A 46 11.33 -7.30 -23.02
N THR A 47 10.28 -6.65 -23.53
CA THR A 47 9.04 -6.42 -22.79
C THR A 47 7.86 -7.32 -23.17
N LEU A 48 7.92 -8.05 -24.30
CA LEU A 48 6.83 -8.95 -24.71
C LEU A 48 6.95 -10.36 -24.14
N ILE A 49 8.18 -10.83 -23.85
CA ILE A 49 8.45 -12.24 -23.48
C ILE A 49 7.98 -12.59 -22.05
N ASP A 50 7.80 -11.61 -21.16
CA ASP A 50 7.39 -11.89 -19.76
C ASP A 50 5.92 -11.52 -19.48
N SER A 51 5.17 -11.08 -20.49
CA SER A 51 3.81 -10.60 -20.27
C SER A 51 2.79 -11.75 -20.17
N GLU A 52 3.01 -12.87 -20.87
CA GLU A 52 2.12 -14.05 -20.89
C GLU A 52 2.29 -14.94 -19.65
N SER A 53 3.51 -14.96 -19.07
CA SER A 53 3.82 -15.59 -17.77
C SER A 53 3.20 -14.85 -16.58
N GLU A 54 2.82 -13.59 -16.77
CA GLU A 54 2.31 -12.71 -15.71
C GLU A 54 0.79 -12.78 -15.50
N LEU A 55 0.03 -13.31 -16.46
CA LEU A 55 -1.43 -13.50 -16.33
C LEU A 55 -1.73 -14.88 -15.74
N GLN A 56 -2.08 -14.94 -14.45
CA GLN A 56 -2.38 -16.19 -13.75
C GLN A 56 -3.90 -16.38 -13.61
N ASP A 57 -4.40 -17.53 -14.06
CA ASP A 57 -5.79 -17.98 -13.88
C ASP A 57 -5.88 -18.80 -12.59
N MET A 58 -6.77 -18.38 -11.68
CA MET A 58 -6.89 -18.98 -10.36
C MET A 58 -7.87 -20.15 -10.29
N GLY A 59 -8.61 -20.48 -11.37
CA GLY A 59 -9.50 -21.64 -11.47
C GLY A 59 -10.78 -21.58 -10.62
N ASP A 60 -10.68 -21.25 -9.33
CA ASP A 60 -11.74 -21.43 -8.34
C ASP A 60 -12.71 -20.24 -8.23
N ARG A 61 -12.39 -19.10 -8.85
CA ARG A 61 -13.20 -17.87 -8.75
C ARG A 61 -13.35 -17.08 -10.05
N ARG A 62 -13.03 -17.67 -11.21
CA ARG A 62 -12.90 -16.93 -12.50
C ARG A 62 -12.14 -15.61 -12.29
N SER A 63 -11.00 -15.76 -11.64
CA SER A 63 -10.19 -14.65 -11.17
C SER A 63 -8.83 -14.69 -11.85
N TYR A 64 -8.36 -13.52 -12.29
CA TYR A 64 -7.14 -13.35 -13.05
C TYR A 64 -6.23 -12.34 -12.38
N ARG A 65 -4.99 -12.77 -12.12
CA ARG A 65 -3.96 -11.90 -11.52
C ARG A 65 -3.14 -11.26 -12.62
N LEU A 66 -2.92 -9.96 -12.50
CA LEU A 66 -2.17 -9.14 -13.45
C LEU A 66 -0.75 -8.92 -12.95
N GLY A 67 0.20 -8.87 -13.89
CA GLY A 67 1.57 -8.50 -13.62
C GLY A 67 1.86 -7.01 -13.80
N SER A 68 3.14 -6.72 -13.99
CA SER A 68 3.60 -5.35 -14.18
C SER A 68 4.80 -5.30 -15.09
N ILE A 69 4.85 -4.27 -15.92
CA ILE A 69 5.98 -3.95 -16.78
C ILE A 69 6.73 -2.73 -16.26
N VAL A 70 8.03 -2.69 -16.49
CA VAL A 70 8.86 -1.52 -16.24
C VAL A 70 9.03 -0.73 -17.53
N GLU A 71 8.64 0.54 -17.50
CA GLU A 71 8.92 1.52 -18.53
C GLU A 71 9.90 2.57 -18.00
N TYR A 72 10.66 3.21 -18.87
CA TYR A 72 11.54 4.31 -18.49
C TYR A 72 10.97 5.64 -18.96
N VAL A 73 10.73 6.55 -18.03
CA VAL A 73 10.40 7.95 -18.31
C VAL A 73 11.67 8.77 -18.08
N GLY A 74 12.40 9.05 -19.15
CA GLY A 74 13.78 9.53 -19.05
C GLY A 74 14.68 8.43 -18.46
N THR A 75 15.31 8.70 -17.33
CA THR A 75 16.15 7.72 -16.59
C THR A 75 15.42 7.04 -15.44
N THR A 76 14.19 7.45 -15.14
CA THR A 76 13.44 6.96 -13.98
C THR A 76 12.59 5.74 -14.38
N PRO A 77 12.76 4.58 -13.71
CA PRO A 77 11.92 3.42 -13.95
C PRO A 77 10.53 3.63 -13.33
N VAL A 78 9.49 3.34 -14.11
CA VAL A 78 8.08 3.45 -13.74
C VAL A 78 7.40 2.12 -13.99
N TRP A 79 6.75 1.58 -12.97
CA TRP A 79 6.02 0.33 -13.05
C TRP A 79 4.58 0.61 -13.46
N ARG A 80 4.08 -0.16 -14.43
CA ARG A 80 2.69 -0.10 -14.91
C ARG A 80 2.09 -1.49 -14.91
N VAL A 81 0.78 -1.57 -14.76
CA VAL A 81 0.07 -2.86 -14.91
C VAL A 81 0.20 -3.34 -16.36
N SER A 82 0.59 -4.60 -16.51
CA SER A 82 0.76 -5.30 -17.79
C SER A 82 -0.43 -6.23 -18.07
N SER A 83 -0.34 -7.03 -19.13
CA SER A 83 -1.24 -8.14 -19.45
C SER A 83 -2.73 -7.79 -19.70
N VAL A 84 -3.09 -6.50 -19.77
CA VAL A 84 -4.47 -6.06 -20.12
C VAL A 84 -4.88 -6.55 -21.51
N GLU A 85 -4.00 -6.41 -22.49
CA GLU A 85 -4.24 -6.87 -23.86
C GLU A 85 -4.46 -8.40 -23.90
N GLN A 86 -3.68 -9.15 -23.13
CA GLN A 86 -3.81 -10.62 -23.07
C GLN A 86 -5.07 -11.04 -22.35
N LEU A 87 -5.43 -10.36 -21.25
CA LEU A 87 -6.70 -10.59 -20.57
C LEU A 87 -7.86 -10.38 -21.55
N TYR A 88 -7.85 -9.28 -22.31
CA TYR A 88 -8.83 -9.02 -23.36
C TYR A 88 -8.88 -10.15 -24.40
N LYS A 89 -7.73 -10.61 -24.91
CA LYS A 89 -7.63 -11.72 -25.88
C LYS A 89 -8.21 -13.01 -25.33
N ARG A 90 -7.81 -13.39 -24.11
CA ARG A 90 -8.19 -14.64 -23.43
C ARG A 90 -9.67 -14.66 -23.10
N MET A 91 -10.22 -13.56 -22.60
CA MET A 91 -11.65 -13.48 -22.25
C MET A 91 -12.55 -13.34 -23.49
N SER A 92 -11.97 -13.01 -24.65
CA SER A 92 -12.71 -12.72 -25.88
C SER A 92 -13.76 -11.62 -25.68
N TRP A 93 -13.38 -10.56 -24.95
CA TRP A 93 -14.30 -9.51 -24.54
C TRP A 93 -14.91 -8.71 -25.70
N THR A 94 -16.17 -8.34 -25.52
CA THR A 94 -16.83 -7.31 -26.33
C THR A 94 -16.31 -5.92 -25.99
N SER A 95 -16.64 -4.92 -26.82
CA SER A 95 -16.37 -3.51 -26.52
C SER A 95 -16.99 -3.07 -25.17
N MET A 96 -18.19 -3.57 -24.87
CA MET A 96 -18.89 -3.25 -23.62
C MET A 96 -18.16 -3.82 -22.41
N GLN A 97 -17.69 -5.07 -22.48
CA GLN A 97 -16.94 -5.70 -21.39
C GLN A 97 -15.58 -5.02 -21.17
N LEU A 98 -14.88 -4.64 -22.23
CA LEU A 98 -13.66 -3.84 -22.12
C LEU A 98 -13.94 -2.48 -21.45
N THR A 99 -15.01 -1.80 -21.85
CA THR A 99 -15.43 -0.53 -21.23
C THR A 99 -15.73 -0.70 -19.74
N LEU A 100 -16.43 -1.77 -19.37
CA LEU A 100 -16.72 -2.09 -17.97
C LEU A 100 -15.43 -2.33 -17.17
N PHE A 101 -14.47 -3.07 -17.74
CA PHE A 101 -13.15 -3.23 -17.15
C PHE A 101 -12.45 -1.88 -16.92
N VAL A 102 -12.44 -1.00 -17.93
CA VAL A 102 -11.84 0.36 -17.80
C VAL A 102 -12.51 1.17 -16.69
N LEU A 103 -13.82 1.08 -16.53
CA LEU A 103 -14.52 1.76 -15.43
C LEU A 103 -14.11 1.20 -14.06
N LEU A 104 -13.94 -0.12 -13.94
CA LEU A 104 -13.47 -0.76 -12.70
C LEU A 104 -12.04 -0.36 -12.36
N THR A 105 -11.13 -0.32 -13.35
CA THR A 105 -9.75 0.17 -13.13
C THR A 105 -9.75 1.64 -12.74
N GLY A 106 -10.58 2.45 -13.40
CA GLY A 106 -10.90 3.84 -13.05
C GLY A 106 -11.24 4.01 -11.58
N ASN A 107 -12.26 3.30 -11.11
CA ASN A 107 -12.71 3.36 -9.71
C ASN A 107 -11.66 2.86 -8.72
N SER A 108 -10.87 1.87 -9.09
CA SER A 108 -9.86 1.26 -8.21
C SER A 108 -8.64 2.17 -8.02
N PHE A 109 -8.18 2.83 -9.08
CA PHE A 109 -7.03 3.74 -9.08
C PHE A 109 -7.40 5.22 -8.81
N ALA A 110 -8.69 5.58 -8.81
CA ALA A 110 -9.13 6.95 -8.52
C ALA A 110 -8.63 7.43 -7.15
N ARG A 111 -7.95 8.58 -7.14
CA ARG A 111 -7.44 9.19 -5.91
C ARG A 111 -8.54 10.00 -5.24
N LYS A 112 -8.88 9.66 -3.99
CA LYS A 112 -9.84 10.44 -3.18
C LYS A 112 -9.42 11.90 -2.98
N GLN A 113 -8.12 12.17 -2.98
CA GLN A 113 -7.57 13.51 -2.77
C GLN A 113 -7.60 14.37 -4.05
N GLU A 114 -7.73 13.76 -5.23
CA GLU A 114 -7.74 14.44 -6.53
C GLU A 114 -8.82 13.83 -7.45
N PRO A 115 -10.12 13.95 -7.07
CA PRO A 115 -11.20 13.29 -7.79
C PRO A 115 -11.39 13.83 -9.21
N GLU A 116 -11.27 15.16 -9.40
CA GLU A 116 -11.46 15.80 -10.71
C GLU A 116 -10.40 15.37 -11.72
N ASN A 117 -9.12 15.29 -11.31
CA ASN A 117 -8.03 14.80 -12.16
C ASN A 117 -8.25 13.32 -12.52
N SER A 118 -8.65 12.50 -11.54
CA SER A 118 -8.92 11.08 -11.76
C SER A 118 -10.07 10.88 -12.75
N GLU A 119 -11.13 11.69 -12.65
CA GLU A 119 -12.28 11.66 -13.57
C GLU A 119 -11.88 12.10 -14.98
N HIS A 120 -11.09 13.18 -15.10
CA HIS A 120 -10.62 13.66 -16.40
C HIS A 120 -9.71 12.61 -17.09
N MET A 121 -8.79 12.00 -16.35
CA MET A 121 -7.95 10.92 -16.88
C MET A 121 -8.79 9.72 -17.31
N LEU A 122 -9.77 9.30 -16.50
CA LEU A 122 -10.66 8.20 -16.87
C LEU A 122 -11.48 8.51 -18.12
N LYS A 123 -11.99 9.74 -18.28
CA LYS A 123 -12.69 10.17 -19.51
C LYS A 123 -11.79 10.06 -20.74
N ALA A 124 -10.52 10.45 -20.63
CA ALA A 124 -9.56 10.31 -21.73
C ALA A 124 -9.31 8.84 -22.08
N VAL A 125 -9.12 7.96 -21.08
CA VAL A 125 -8.95 6.52 -21.31
C VAL A 125 -10.20 5.91 -21.96
N LEU A 126 -11.39 6.27 -21.48
CA LEU A 126 -12.65 5.80 -22.05
C LEU A 126 -12.80 6.23 -23.51
N PHE A 127 -12.41 7.46 -23.85
CA PHE A 127 -12.40 7.96 -25.22
C PHE A 127 -11.50 7.11 -26.12
N ASP A 128 -10.28 6.78 -25.67
CA ASP A 128 -9.35 5.91 -26.42
C ASP A 128 -9.85 4.46 -26.56
N CYS A 129 -10.76 4.04 -25.67
CA CYS A 129 -11.39 2.72 -25.65
C CYS A 129 -12.74 2.67 -26.37
N GLN A 130 -13.22 3.77 -26.93
CA GLN A 130 -14.42 3.75 -27.77
C GLN A 130 -14.12 3.04 -29.10
N PRO A 131 -15.02 2.16 -29.57
CA PRO A 131 -14.86 1.55 -30.87
C PRO A 131 -14.92 2.64 -31.95
N MET A 132 -14.01 2.62 -32.92
CA MET A 132 -14.03 3.54 -34.07
C MET A 132 -15.27 3.35 -34.98
N ALA A 133 -16.08 2.31 -34.73
CA ALA A 133 -17.25 1.97 -35.54
C ALA A 133 -18.56 2.26 -34.78
N PRO A 134 -19.67 2.61 -35.49
CA PRO A 134 -20.94 2.98 -34.87
C PRO A 134 -21.49 1.89 -33.94
N ARG A 135 -22.32 2.32 -32.98
CA ARG A 135 -23.02 1.57 -31.89
C ARG A 135 -23.73 0.24 -32.27
N MET A 136 -23.70 -0.20 -33.53
CA MET A 136 -24.29 -1.46 -33.99
C MET A 136 -23.39 -2.69 -33.75
N LEU A 137 -22.16 -2.53 -33.25
CA LEU A 137 -21.19 -3.63 -33.06
C LEU A 137 -20.95 -4.02 -31.57
N ASP A 138 -21.82 -3.62 -30.64
CA ASP A 138 -21.63 -3.86 -29.20
C ASP A 138 -21.52 -5.35 -28.81
N LYS A 139 -21.94 -6.26 -29.69
CA LYS A 139 -21.87 -7.72 -29.52
C LYS A 139 -20.73 -8.40 -30.28
N ILE A 140 -19.93 -7.67 -31.06
CA ILE A 140 -18.88 -8.25 -31.90
C ILE A 140 -17.50 -8.03 -31.26
N LYS A 141 -16.70 -9.09 -31.23
CA LYS A 141 -15.29 -9.03 -30.84
C LYS A 141 -14.53 -8.19 -31.85
N ILE A 142 -13.96 -7.07 -31.39
CA ILE A 142 -13.19 -6.18 -32.26
C ILE A 142 -11.73 -6.67 -32.31
N PRO A 143 -11.09 -6.67 -33.48
CA PRO A 143 -9.68 -7.01 -33.60
C PRO A 143 -8.79 -6.18 -32.66
N VAL A 144 -7.88 -6.86 -31.95
CA VAL A 144 -6.98 -6.30 -30.93
C VAL A 144 -6.23 -5.05 -31.41
N PHE A 145 -5.80 -5.03 -32.67
CA PHE A 145 -5.01 -3.92 -33.22
C PHE A 145 -5.76 -2.58 -33.21
N LEU A 146 -7.10 -2.60 -33.23
CA LEU A 146 -7.94 -1.39 -33.14
C LEU A 146 -7.98 -0.80 -31.72
N TYR A 147 -7.66 -1.59 -30.69
CA TYR A 147 -7.61 -1.14 -29.29
C TYR A 147 -6.20 -0.85 -28.79
N LYS A 148 -5.20 -0.77 -29.68
CA LYS A 148 -3.82 -0.52 -29.27
C LYS A 148 -3.65 0.76 -28.45
N ASN A 149 -4.36 1.83 -28.82
CA ASN A 149 -4.37 3.09 -28.08
C ASN A 149 -5.08 2.93 -26.72
N CYS A 150 -6.25 2.29 -26.69
CA CYS A 150 -6.95 1.94 -25.45
C CYS A 150 -6.05 1.21 -24.45
N PHE A 151 -5.40 0.11 -24.86
CA PHE A 151 -4.54 -0.67 -23.95
C PHE A 151 -3.36 0.14 -23.43
N ARG A 152 -2.77 0.99 -24.28
CA ARG A 152 -1.71 1.91 -23.87
C ARG A 152 -2.23 2.91 -22.83
N SER A 153 -3.37 3.56 -23.07
CA SER A 153 -3.94 4.54 -22.15
C SER A 153 -4.38 3.91 -20.83
N VAL A 154 -4.96 2.70 -20.86
CA VAL A 154 -5.30 1.92 -19.66
C VAL A 154 -4.03 1.57 -18.85
N SER A 155 -2.97 1.09 -19.50
CA SER A 155 -1.70 0.80 -18.81
C SER A 155 -1.05 2.06 -18.24
N GLN A 156 -1.12 3.18 -18.96
CA GLN A 156 -0.63 4.47 -18.48
C GLN A 156 -1.39 4.99 -17.25
N PHE A 157 -2.70 4.79 -17.23
CA PHE A 157 -3.56 5.11 -16.10
C PHE A 157 -3.27 4.23 -14.88
N MET A 158 -3.08 2.93 -15.08
CA MET A 158 -2.73 1.96 -14.02
C MET A 158 -1.22 2.00 -13.68
N THR A 159 -0.74 3.16 -13.28
CA THR A 159 0.64 3.33 -12.80
C THR A 159 0.79 2.84 -11.36
N LEU A 160 1.80 1.99 -11.12
CA LEU A 160 2.19 1.53 -9.78
C LEU A 160 3.19 2.49 -9.13
N GLY A 161 3.69 3.46 -9.90
CA GLY A 161 4.65 4.47 -9.48
C GLY A 161 6.09 4.09 -9.81
N SER A 162 7.02 4.85 -9.26
CA SER A 162 8.45 4.58 -9.32
C SER A 162 8.97 4.22 -7.93
N ILE A 163 10.05 3.45 -7.86
CA ILE A 163 10.82 3.34 -6.64
C ILE A 163 11.53 4.68 -6.42
N PRO A 164 11.41 5.35 -5.26
CA PRO A 164 12.01 6.67 -5.07
C PRO A 164 13.52 6.64 -5.34
N ASP A 165 14.06 7.58 -6.12
CA ASP A 165 15.45 7.56 -6.61
C ASP A 165 16.50 7.40 -5.50
N ARG A 166 16.23 7.95 -4.31
CA ARG A 166 17.12 7.85 -3.13
C ARG A 166 17.19 6.44 -2.53
N VAL A 167 16.20 5.59 -2.80
CA VAL A 167 16.19 4.18 -2.42
C VAL A 167 17.13 3.40 -3.33
N ALA A 168 17.16 3.73 -4.63
CA ALA A 168 18.01 3.06 -5.61
C ALA A 168 19.46 3.58 -5.64
N ASN A 169 19.73 4.76 -5.06
CA ASN A 169 21.06 5.38 -5.09
C ASN A 169 22.03 4.75 -4.06
N PRO A 170 23.13 4.10 -4.50
CA PRO A 170 24.09 3.40 -3.61
C PRO A 170 24.70 4.28 -2.52
N THR A 171 24.94 5.56 -2.78
CA THR A 171 25.58 6.47 -1.80
C THR A 171 24.72 6.71 -0.56
N ASN A 172 23.40 6.48 -0.65
CA ASN A 172 22.49 6.52 0.51
C ASN A 172 22.38 5.20 1.25
N ILE A 173 22.87 4.09 0.68
CA ILE A 173 22.80 2.74 1.26
C ILE A 173 24.08 2.40 2.03
N GLU A 174 25.18 3.13 1.84
CA GLU A 174 26.45 2.82 2.53
C GLU A 174 26.62 3.49 3.91
N VAL A 175 25.68 4.36 4.31
CA VAL A 175 25.77 5.01 5.62
C VAL A 175 25.55 3.97 6.72
N PRO A 176 26.51 3.78 7.65
CA PRO A 176 26.42 2.78 8.70
C PRO A 176 25.19 2.99 9.61
N PHE A 177 24.64 1.89 10.13
CA PHE A 177 23.46 1.91 11.01
C PHE A 177 23.64 2.84 12.21
N ASN A 178 24.81 2.83 12.85
CA ASN A 178 25.15 3.68 13.99
C ASN A 178 25.24 5.17 13.63
N VAL A 179 25.33 5.57 12.37
CA VAL A 179 25.30 6.98 11.97
C VAL A 179 23.85 7.48 11.84
N ARG A 180 22.94 6.64 11.34
CA ARG A 180 21.53 7.03 11.12
C ARG A 180 20.59 6.70 12.27
N ASN A 181 20.96 5.73 13.09
CA ASN A 181 20.14 5.25 14.21
C ASN A 181 21.03 4.79 15.40
N PRO A 182 21.96 5.65 15.90
CA PRO A 182 22.88 5.29 17.00
C PRO A 182 22.14 4.92 18.29
N ILE A 183 21.02 5.60 18.57
CA ILE A 183 20.24 5.46 19.80
C ILE A 183 18.78 5.30 19.40
N TYR A 184 18.16 4.22 19.87
CA TYR A 184 16.72 4.03 19.70
C TYR A 184 15.97 4.94 20.65
N ASN A 185 15.51 6.08 20.15
CA ASN A 185 14.71 6.99 20.95
C ASN A 185 13.26 6.47 21.00
N LEU A 186 12.87 5.92 22.15
CA LEU A 186 11.53 5.40 22.36
C LEU A 186 10.51 6.55 22.33
N SER A 187 9.63 6.55 21.32
CA SER A 187 8.56 7.54 21.19
C SER A 187 7.61 7.52 22.39
N ARG A 188 7.13 8.70 22.80
CA ARG A 188 6.16 8.88 23.90
C ARG A 188 4.86 8.11 23.68
N VAL A 189 4.54 7.74 22.44
CA VAL A 189 3.36 6.93 22.10
C VAL A 189 3.35 5.56 22.78
N TYR A 190 4.54 5.00 23.07
CA TYR A 190 4.70 3.70 23.75
C TYR A 190 4.71 3.81 25.28
N LEU A 191 4.71 5.02 25.83
CA LEU A 191 4.83 5.25 27.26
C LEU A 191 3.45 5.33 27.93
N LEU A 192 3.35 4.80 29.15
CA LEU A 192 2.19 4.98 30.03
C LEU A 192 2.14 6.43 30.54
N PRO A 193 0.93 6.98 30.76
CA PRO A 193 0.79 8.27 31.45
C PRO A 193 1.37 8.20 32.88
N LEU A 194 2.03 9.28 33.30
CA LEU A 194 2.76 9.42 34.57
C LEU A 194 1.97 9.07 35.85
N ASN A 195 0.64 8.99 35.80
CA ASN A 195 -0.22 8.82 36.98
C ASN A 195 -0.82 7.41 37.15
N LYS A 196 -0.38 6.40 36.39
CA LYS A 196 -0.83 5.02 36.59
C LYS A 196 0.21 4.23 37.39
N THR A 197 -0.09 3.98 38.66
CA THR A 197 0.63 3.07 39.58
C THR A 197 0.48 1.58 39.21
N SER A 198 0.13 1.26 37.96
CA SER A 198 0.02 -0.11 37.49
C SER A 198 1.40 -0.68 37.25
N LEU A 199 1.81 -1.67 38.05
CA LEU A 199 2.91 -2.64 37.80
C LEU A 199 3.82 -2.25 36.62
N SER A 200 4.84 -1.46 36.91
CA SER A 200 5.75 -0.82 35.96
C SER A 200 6.54 -1.86 35.15
N ARG A 201 5.96 -2.35 34.06
CA ARG A 201 6.70 -3.21 33.13
C ARG A 201 7.73 -2.38 32.36
N PRO A 202 9.01 -2.81 32.30
CA PRO A 202 10.02 -2.19 31.45
C PRO A 202 9.60 -2.25 29.99
N CYS A 203 10.00 -1.22 29.23
CA CYS A 203 9.84 -1.20 27.79
C CYS A 203 10.80 -2.24 27.19
N PRO A 204 10.31 -3.35 26.61
CA PRO A 204 11.18 -4.25 25.88
C PRO A 204 11.59 -3.51 24.62
N ILE A 205 12.83 -3.06 24.56
CA ILE A 205 13.43 -2.47 23.37
C ILE A 205 14.22 -3.57 22.69
N VAL A 206 13.91 -3.80 21.42
CA VAL A 206 14.64 -4.71 20.55
C VAL A 206 16.12 -4.32 20.51
N SER A 207 16.99 -5.32 20.69
CA SER A 207 18.43 -5.07 20.84
C SER A 207 18.99 -4.31 19.64
N ALA A 208 20.01 -3.48 19.89
CA ALA A 208 20.70 -2.76 18.83
C ALA A 208 21.29 -3.72 17.77
N SER A 209 21.81 -4.87 18.19
CA SER A 209 22.35 -5.90 17.30
C SER A 209 21.30 -6.46 16.34
N ARG A 210 20.09 -6.76 16.84
CA ARG A 210 18.99 -7.27 16.01
C ARG A 210 18.53 -6.20 15.02
N ARG A 211 18.33 -4.96 15.48
CA ARG A 211 17.98 -3.83 14.61
C ARG A 211 19.03 -3.61 13.52
N GLU A 212 20.31 -3.67 13.85
CA GLU A 212 21.39 -3.56 12.87
C GLU A 212 21.38 -4.71 11.86
N SER A 213 21.14 -5.94 12.32
CA SER A 213 21.04 -7.12 11.46
C SER A 213 19.89 -7.00 10.44
N LEU A 214 18.70 -6.59 10.90
CA LEU A 214 17.53 -6.32 10.06
C LEU A 214 17.78 -5.16 9.10
N TYR A 215 18.39 -4.07 9.57
CA TYR A 215 18.77 -2.93 8.75
C TYR A 215 19.70 -3.32 7.60
N ARG A 216 20.78 -4.07 7.89
CA ARG A 216 21.72 -4.55 6.86
C ARG A 216 21.03 -5.51 5.89
N THR A 217 20.15 -6.38 6.38
CA THR A 217 19.36 -7.28 5.53
C THR A 217 18.44 -6.51 4.58
N LEU A 218 17.79 -5.44 5.05
CA LEU A 218 16.96 -4.57 4.22
C LEU A 218 17.78 -3.80 3.19
N GLN A 219 19.00 -3.38 3.51
CA GLN A 219 19.92 -2.76 2.55
C GLN A 219 20.33 -3.73 1.44
N ASP A 220 20.64 -4.98 1.78
CA ASP A 220 20.94 -6.02 0.80
C ASP A 220 19.73 -6.26 -0.12
N TRP A 221 18.52 -6.33 0.44
CA TRP A 221 17.28 -6.44 -0.33
C TRP A 221 17.07 -5.27 -1.30
N ILE A 222 17.27 -4.03 -0.85
CA ILE A 222 17.11 -2.85 -1.71
C ILE A 222 17.97 -2.98 -2.98
N ARG A 223 19.22 -3.45 -2.84
CA ARG A 223 20.12 -3.66 -3.99
C ARG A 223 19.61 -4.78 -4.90
N ILE A 224 19.22 -5.93 -4.32
CA ILE A 224 18.71 -7.09 -5.07
C ILE A 224 17.43 -6.74 -5.81
N ALA A 225 16.44 -6.15 -5.14
CA ALA A 225 15.17 -5.76 -5.74
C ALA A 225 15.35 -4.77 -6.90
N ASN A 226 16.26 -3.80 -6.77
CA ASN A 226 16.57 -2.86 -7.85
C ASN A 226 17.24 -3.52 -9.06
N GLN A 227 18.17 -4.46 -8.82
CA GLN A 227 18.83 -5.23 -9.87
C GLN A 227 17.84 -6.16 -10.59
N SER A 228 16.97 -6.83 -9.84
CA SER A 228 15.97 -7.77 -10.34
C SER A 228 14.66 -7.11 -10.78
N LYS A 229 14.57 -5.77 -10.73
CA LYS A 229 13.38 -4.99 -11.11
C LYS A 229 12.10 -5.45 -10.41
N ILE A 230 12.19 -5.78 -9.13
CA ILE A 230 11.08 -6.19 -8.29
C ILE A 230 10.54 -4.95 -7.57
N LEU A 231 9.27 -4.60 -7.85
CA LEU A 231 8.55 -3.59 -7.08
C LEU A 231 8.22 -4.13 -5.69
N TRP A 232 8.54 -3.35 -4.65
CA TRP A 232 8.34 -3.74 -3.26
C TRP A 232 7.97 -2.52 -2.40
N TRP A 233 7.40 -2.75 -1.22
CA TRP A 233 7.10 -1.72 -0.22
C TRP A 233 7.06 -2.29 1.20
N ILE A 234 7.25 -1.45 2.22
CA ILE A 234 7.07 -1.86 3.62
C ILE A 234 5.59 -2.06 3.95
N THR A 235 5.28 -3.05 4.79
CA THR A 235 3.89 -3.42 5.14
C THR A 235 3.76 -3.74 6.64
N TYR A 236 2.56 -4.11 7.10
CA TYR A 236 2.26 -4.60 8.46
C TYR A 236 2.94 -3.82 9.60
N GLY A 237 3.64 -4.51 10.51
CA GLY A 237 4.24 -3.89 11.71
C GLY A 237 5.33 -2.89 11.35
N THR A 238 6.03 -3.15 10.24
CA THR A 238 7.05 -2.27 9.69
C THR A 238 6.46 -0.95 9.18
N LEU A 239 5.36 -1.00 8.43
CA LEU A 239 4.64 0.20 8.00
C LEU A 239 4.06 0.97 9.19
N LEU A 240 3.57 0.26 10.21
CA LEU A 240 3.04 0.89 11.42
C LEU A 240 4.12 1.64 12.20
N GLY A 241 5.29 1.03 12.40
CA GLY A 241 6.45 1.68 13.01
C GLY A 241 6.93 2.89 12.19
N SER A 242 7.04 2.72 10.87
CA SER A 242 7.33 3.81 9.94
C SER A 242 6.36 4.99 10.09
N TRP A 243 5.06 4.70 10.18
CA TRP A 243 4.02 5.72 10.30
C TRP A 243 4.03 6.43 11.66
N ARG A 244 4.31 5.72 12.77
CA ARG A 244 4.29 6.29 14.12
C ARG A 244 5.47 7.21 14.38
N ASP A 245 6.68 6.73 14.14
CA ASP A 245 7.91 7.45 14.50
C ASP A 245 9.08 7.17 13.55
N GLY A 246 8.82 6.54 12.40
CA GLY A 246 9.86 6.27 11.42
C GLY A 246 10.83 5.17 11.84
N ASN A 247 10.50 4.34 12.83
CA ASN A 247 11.38 3.29 13.37
C ASN A 247 10.68 1.93 13.50
N MET A 248 11.45 0.89 13.83
CA MET A 248 10.89 -0.42 14.20
C MET A 248 10.07 -0.27 15.49
N ILE A 249 8.98 -1.01 15.66
CA ILE A 249 8.22 -0.99 16.93
C ILE A 249 9.12 -1.57 18.05
N PRO A 250 9.12 -1.03 19.28
CA PRO A 250 10.15 -1.37 20.27
C PRO A 250 10.23 -2.86 20.61
N TYR A 251 9.08 -3.51 20.64
CA TYR A 251 8.92 -4.92 21.00
C TYR A 251 8.64 -5.82 19.78
N ASP A 252 8.86 -5.30 18.56
CA ASP A 252 8.81 -6.12 17.34
C ASP A 252 10.05 -7.02 17.23
N SER A 253 9.95 -8.08 16.43
CA SER A 253 11.05 -9.04 16.25
C SER A 253 11.66 -9.07 14.85
N ASP A 254 10.95 -8.52 13.88
CA ASP A 254 11.12 -8.75 12.45
C ASP A 254 10.71 -7.52 11.64
N VAL A 255 10.90 -7.60 10.33
CA VAL A 255 10.46 -6.59 9.36
C VAL A 255 9.56 -7.27 8.34
N ASP A 256 8.59 -6.53 7.80
CA ASP A 256 7.66 -7.01 6.80
C ASP A 256 7.73 -6.12 5.55
N ILE A 257 7.88 -6.75 4.40
CA ILE A 257 7.72 -6.11 3.11
C ILE A 257 6.73 -6.87 2.24
N SER A 258 6.19 -6.19 1.25
CA SER A 258 5.35 -6.78 0.22
C SER A 258 5.97 -6.58 -1.16
N ILE A 259 5.62 -7.49 -2.08
CA ILE A 259 5.92 -7.41 -3.51
C ILE A 259 4.66 -7.68 -4.31
N LEU A 260 4.66 -7.39 -5.61
CA LEU A 260 3.64 -7.96 -6.49
C LEU A 260 3.83 -9.47 -6.60
N GLY A 261 2.74 -10.23 -6.45
CA GLY A 261 2.77 -11.69 -6.54
C GLY A 261 3.16 -12.22 -7.92
N SER A 262 3.02 -11.41 -8.98
CA SER A 262 3.54 -11.74 -10.31
C SER A 262 5.06 -11.93 -10.35
N TYR A 263 5.79 -11.41 -9.35
CA TYR A 263 7.24 -11.64 -9.21
C TYR A 263 7.62 -12.92 -8.49
N GLU A 264 6.67 -13.75 -8.07
CA GLU A 264 6.96 -14.95 -7.29
C GLU A 264 7.99 -15.86 -7.96
N LYS A 265 7.82 -16.14 -9.27
CA LYS A 265 8.77 -16.96 -10.02
C LYS A 265 10.19 -16.37 -9.95
N ARG A 266 10.32 -15.07 -10.22
CA ARG A 266 11.59 -14.34 -10.16
C ARG A 266 12.18 -14.36 -8.75
N LEU A 267 11.36 -14.24 -7.70
CA LEU A 267 11.81 -14.31 -6.32
C LEU A 267 12.34 -15.71 -5.96
N ARG A 268 11.68 -16.77 -6.44
CA ARG A 268 12.12 -18.16 -6.24
C ARG A 268 13.45 -18.45 -6.93
N GLU A 269 13.69 -17.87 -8.11
CA GLU A 269 14.98 -17.97 -8.82
C GLU A 269 16.13 -17.27 -8.06
N LEU A 270 15.83 -16.29 -7.21
CA LEU A 270 16.81 -15.59 -6.36
C LEU A 270 17.07 -16.31 -5.03
N ALA A 271 16.31 -17.36 -4.70
CA ALA A 271 16.40 -18.03 -3.41
C ALA A 271 17.77 -18.71 -3.24
N THR A 272 18.35 -18.57 -2.05
CA THR A 272 19.52 -19.31 -1.62
C THR A 272 19.16 -20.79 -1.49
N ASP A 273 19.96 -21.66 -2.13
CA ASP A 273 19.86 -23.10 -1.87
C ASP A 273 20.00 -23.34 -0.37
N ARG A 274 19.05 -24.07 0.22
CA ARG A 274 19.02 -24.38 1.66
C ARG A 274 20.32 -25.01 2.16
N LYS A 275 20.99 -25.82 1.33
CA LYS A 275 22.29 -26.43 1.64
C LYS A 275 23.43 -25.41 1.70
N SER A 276 23.26 -24.26 1.06
CA SER A 276 24.23 -23.16 1.00
C SER A 276 23.95 -22.03 1.98
N ILE A 277 22.94 -22.18 2.87
CA ILE A 277 22.63 -21.18 3.88
C ILE A 277 23.83 -20.97 4.80
N GLN A 278 24.24 -19.70 4.95
CA GLN A 278 25.36 -19.32 5.81
C GLN A 278 24.96 -18.25 6.81
N LYS A 279 25.15 -18.53 8.10
CA LYS A 279 24.98 -17.56 9.18
C LYS A 279 25.95 -16.39 8.99
N GLY A 280 25.47 -15.17 9.15
CA GLY A 280 26.24 -13.93 8.97
C GLY A 280 26.35 -13.45 7.51
N LYS A 281 25.80 -14.19 6.54
CA LYS A 281 25.64 -13.77 5.13
C LYS A 281 24.17 -13.53 4.82
N PHE A 282 23.88 -12.82 3.74
CA PHE A 282 22.50 -12.66 3.27
C PHE A 282 21.99 -14.01 2.74
N ASN A 283 20.82 -14.43 3.22
CA ASN A 283 20.11 -15.61 2.72
C ASN A 283 18.68 -15.20 2.40
N LEU A 284 18.15 -15.69 1.28
CA LEU A 284 16.74 -15.58 0.89
C LEU A 284 16.17 -16.99 0.75
N VAL A 285 15.13 -17.32 1.50
CA VAL A 285 14.49 -18.64 1.45
C VAL A 285 13.02 -18.44 1.12
N THR A 286 12.45 -19.31 0.28
CA THR A 286 11.01 -19.31 -0.03
C THR A 286 10.30 -20.45 0.67
N ARG A 287 8.99 -20.29 0.90
CA ARG A 287 8.13 -21.39 1.31
C ARG A 287 8.10 -22.49 0.22
N PRO A 288 7.95 -23.77 0.58
CA PRO A 288 8.03 -24.88 -0.37
C PRO A 288 6.81 -25.01 -1.31
N GLY A 289 5.66 -24.43 -0.94
CA GLY A 289 4.43 -24.52 -1.74
C GLY A 289 3.55 -23.30 -1.58
N GLU A 290 2.23 -23.53 -1.59
CA GLU A 290 1.20 -22.49 -1.42
C GLU A 290 1.15 -21.93 0.01
N HIS A 291 0.42 -20.83 0.15
CA HIS A 291 0.13 -20.20 1.44
C HIS A 291 -0.61 -21.16 2.38
N CYS A 292 -0.17 -21.24 3.63
CA CYS A 292 -0.86 -22.04 4.62
C CYS A 292 -1.98 -21.26 5.32
N VAL A 293 -3.22 -21.47 4.87
CA VAL A 293 -4.43 -20.93 5.52
C VAL A 293 -4.69 -21.63 6.87
N THR A 294 -4.44 -22.94 6.94
CA THR A 294 -4.62 -23.74 8.16
C THR A 294 -3.30 -24.37 8.60
N SER A 295 -3.17 -24.58 9.92
CA SER A 295 -2.00 -25.22 10.51
C SER A 295 -2.27 -26.72 10.72
N PRO A 296 -1.31 -27.62 10.40
CA PRO A 296 0.01 -27.33 9.87
C PRO A 296 0.03 -27.33 8.32
N GLY A 297 0.49 -26.23 7.71
CA GLY A 297 0.85 -26.21 6.30
C GLY A 297 2.24 -26.82 6.02
N LEU A 298 2.57 -27.00 4.73
CA LEU A 298 3.87 -27.55 4.29
C LEU A 298 5.02 -26.60 4.65
N ARG A 299 6.01 -27.10 5.39
CA ARG A 299 7.19 -26.35 5.84
C ARG A 299 8.45 -27.19 5.68
N LEU A 300 9.56 -26.50 5.41
CA LEU A 300 10.89 -27.10 5.40
C LEU A 300 11.77 -26.40 6.43
N ASP A 301 12.50 -27.16 7.23
CA ASP A 301 13.57 -26.59 8.05
C ASP A 301 14.75 -26.10 7.19
N CYS A 302 15.72 -25.40 7.77
CA CYS A 302 16.85 -24.87 7.03
C CYS A 302 17.73 -25.97 6.41
N GLY A 303 17.64 -27.21 6.90
CA GLY A 303 18.26 -28.39 6.28
C GLY A 303 17.48 -28.99 5.12
N GLY A 304 16.30 -28.45 4.80
CA GLY A 304 15.42 -28.95 3.73
C GLY A 304 14.55 -30.14 4.14
N ARG A 305 14.37 -30.40 5.44
CA ARG A 305 13.52 -31.50 5.93
C ARG A 305 12.12 -31.01 6.22
N ASN A 306 11.11 -31.84 5.90
CA ASN A 306 9.72 -31.56 6.26
C ASN A 306 9.56 -31.46 7.78
N VAL A 307 8.88 -30.41 8.22
CA VAL A 307 8.53 -30.19 9.64
C VAL A 307 7.08 -29.73 9.75
N THR A 308 6.43 -30.02 10.88
CA THR A 308 5.02 -29.70 11.11
C THR A 308 4.81 -28.39 11.89
N SER A 309 5.88 -27.75 12.35
CA SER A 309 5.83 -26.52 13.16
C SER A 309 6.98 -25.57 12.83
N LEU A 310 6.97 -24.36 13.41
CA LEU A 310 8.04 -23.35 13.31
C LEU A 310 9.31 -23.82 14.06
N ARG A 311 10.01 -24.83 13.54
CA ARG A 311 11.20 -25.42 14.17
C ARG A 311 12.41 -24.49 14.13
N ASP A 312 12.60 -23.79 13.01
CA ASP A 312 13.69 -22.84 12.80
C ASP A 312 13.26 -21.67 11.89
N THR A 313 14.22 -20.82 11.54
CA THR A 313 13.99 -19.61 10.72
C THR A 313 13.37 -19.92 9.36
N CYS A 314 13.68 -21.07 8.76
CA CYS A 314 13.24 -21.45 7.43
C CYS A 314 11.91 -22.23 7.43
N SER A 315 11.43 -22.64 8.61
CA SER A 315 10.26 -23.49 8.84
C SER A 315 8.92 -22.76 8.74
N PHE A 316 8.76 -21.86 7.78
CA PHE A 316 7.55 -21.03 7.59
C PHE A 316 6.72 -21.49 6.38
N CYS A 317 5.44 -21.11 6.36
CA CYS A 317 4.52 -21.33 5.25
C CYS A 317 3.54 -20.17 5.00
N GLY A 318 3.54 -19.15 5.86
CA GLY A 318 2.69 -17.96 5.72
C GLY A 318 3.25 -17.01 4.67
N PRO A 319 4.34 -16.28 4.95
CA PRO A 319 4.97 -15.41 3.96
C PRO A 319 5.49 -16.22 2.77
N LEU A 320 5.60 -15.57 1.61
CA LEU A 320 6.15 -16.21 0.40
C LEU A 320 7.64 -16.50 0.58
N ALA A 321 8.37 -15.56 1.19
CA ALA A 321 9.78 -15.70 1.44
C ALA A 321 10.20 -15.02 2.73
N ARG A 322 11.38 -15.41 3.21
CA ARG A 322 12.05 -14.84 4.36
C ARG A 322 13.50 -14.58 4.00
N MET A 323 13.98 -13.38 4.31
CA MET A 323 15.39 -13.03 4.18
C MET A 323 16.02 -12.77 5.53
N PHE A 324 17.24 -13.23 5.73
CA PHE A 324 17.91 -13.16 7.03
C PHE A 324 19.42 -13.28 6.92
N ARG A 325 20.12 -12.67 7.88
CA ARG A 325 21.54 -12.89 8.13
C ARG A 325 21.80 -13.74 9.36
N GLN A 326 20.90 -13.70 10.33
CA GLN A 326 20.97 -14.47 11.57
C GLN A 326 19.68 -15.26 11.75
N TYR A 327 19.78 -16.44 12.35
CA TYR A 327 18.59 -17.20 12.70
C TYR A 327 17.74 -16.42 13.71
N GLY A 328 16.43 -16.34 13.44
CA GLY A 328 15.47 -15.60 14.25
C GLY A 328 15.46 -14.08 14.03
N GLU A 329 16.24 -13.56 13.08
CA GLU A 329 16.27 -12.14 12.73
C GLU A 329 16.02 -12.00 11.23
N TYR A 330 14.76 -11.81 10.88
CA TYR A 330 14.33 -11.96 9.50
C TYR A 330 13.41 -10.85 9.03
N ILE A 331 13.35 -10.72 7.71
CA ILE A 331 12.37 -9.90 7.01
C ILE A 331 11.47 -10.83 6.21
N ASP A 332 10.17 -10.75 6.44
CA ASP A 332 9.16 -11.52 5.75
C ASP A 332 8.68 -10.78 4.49
N ILE A 333 8.46 -11.55 3.41
CA ILE A 333 8.03 -11.07 2.10
C ILE A 333 6.64 -11.62 1.80
N TYR A 334 5.66 -10.72 1.71
CA TYR A 334 4.27 -11.04 1.43
C TYR A 334 3.88 -10.72 -0.01
N PRO A 335 3.22 -11.63 -0.74
CA PRO A 335 2.75 -11.35 -2.08
C PRO A 335 1.42 -10.58 -2.03
N VAL A 336 1.32 -9.53 -2.85
CA VAL A 336 0.08 -8.79 -3.12
C VAL A 336 -0.23 -8.90 -4.60
N HIS A 337 -1.46 -9.28 -4.93
CA HIS A 337 -1.89 -9.52 -6.31
C HIS A 337 -2.80 -8.38 -6.78
N LEU A 338 -2.61 -7.92 -8.02
CA LEU A 338 -3.63 -7.14 -8.71
C LEU A 338 -4.58 -8.12 -9.38
N GLU A 339 -5.85 -8.09 -9.03
CA GLU A 339 -6.80 -9.15 -9.36
C GLU A 339 -8.04 -8.58 -10.06
N VAL A 340 -8.44 -9.23 -11.15
CA VAL A 340 -9.71 -9.00 -11.85
C VAL A 340 -10.61 -10.21 -11.63
N ARG A 341 -11.81 -9.98 -11.09
CA ARG A 341 -12.81 -11.04 -10.92
C ARG A 341 -13.89 -10.94 -11.98
N MET A 342 -14.35 -12.10 -12.45
CA MET A 342 -15.35 -12.20 -13.50
C MET A 342 -16.61 -12.93 -13.02
N ASP A 343 -17.74 -12.63 -13.65
CA ASP A 343 -18.97 -13.40 -13.50
C ASP A 343 -19.01 -14.64 -14.42
N VAL A 344 -20.16 -15.31 -14.45
CA VAL A 344 -20.38 -16.51 -15.27
C VAL A 344 -20.29 -16.30 -16.77
N ALA A 345 -20.50 -15.07 -17.24
CA ALA A 345 -20.49 -14.67 -18.63
C ALA A 345 -19.18 -13.94 -19.00
N ASN A 346 -18.13 -14.09 -18.18
CA ASN A 346 -16.85 -13.40 -18.30
C ASN A 346 -16.96 -11.87 -18.26
N ASN A 347 -18.02 -11.30 -17.68
CA ASN A 347 -18.05 -9.87 -17.42
C ASN A 347 -17.14 -9.53 -16.25
N PRO A 348 -16.27 -8.52 -16.36
CA PRO A 348 -15.49 -8.04 -15.24
C PRO A 348 -16.41 -7.40 -14.21
N ILE A 349 -16.30 -7.82 -12.95
CA ILE A 349 -17.17 -7.36 -11.85
C ILE A 349 -16.41 -6.63 -10.74
N GLU A 350 -15.14 -6.96 -10.54
CA GLU A 350 -14.32 -6.37 -9.48
C GLU A 350 -12.85 -6.27 -9.93
N PHE A 351 -12.18 -5.20 -9.51
CA PHE A 351 -10.76 -5.01 -9.76
C PHE A 351 -10.09 -4.23 -8.63
N GLY A 352 -8.90 -4.69 -8.23
CA GLY A 352 -8.09 -4.03 -7.21
C GLY A 352 -6.96 -4.94 -6.74
N TYR A 353 -6.56 -4.81 -5.48
CA TYR A 353 -5.52 -5.65 -4.89
C TYR A 353 -6.08 -6.68 -3.90
N LEU A 354 -5.39 -7.81 -3.82
CA LEU A 354 -5.59 -8.87 -2.84
C LEU A 354 -4.27 -9.11 -2.10
N ASP A 355 -4.26 -9.01 -0.77
CA ASP A 355 -3.10 -9.34 0.06
C ASP A 355 -3.26 -10.76 0.61
N GLU A 356 -2.39 -11.66 0.17
CA GLU A 356 -2.43 -13.07 0.58
C GLU A 356 -2.20 -13.24 2.09
N GLY A 357 -1.43 -12.33 2.72
CA GLY A 357 -1.15 -12.38 4.15
C GLY A 357 -2.32 -12.01 5.05
N MET A 358 -3.38 -11.40 4.49
CA MET A 358 -4.57 -11.05 5.27
C MET A 358 -5.63 -12.16 5.33
N ASP A 359 -5.50 -13.22 4.53
CA ASP A 359 -6.48 -14.32 4.42
C ASP A 359 -7.93 -13.81 4.29
N ARG A 360 -8.12 -12.83 3.40
CA ARG A 360 -9.43 -12.22 3.10
C ARG A 360 -9.81 -12.51 1.67
N ASP A 361 -11.08 -12.79 1.43
CA ASP A 361 -11.64 -12.96 0.09
C ASP A 361 -12.12 -11.63 -0.56
N ARG A 362 -11.60 -10.50 -0.10
CA ARG A 362 -12.05 -9.18 -0.54
C ARG A 362 -10.96 -8.48 -1.33
N VAL A 363 -11.31 -7.99 -2.51
CA VAL A 363 -10.47 -7.08 -3.28
C VAL A 363 -10.64 -5.68 -2.73
N GLU A 364 -9.52 -5.00 -2.48
CA GLU A 364 -9.51 -3.61 -2.02
C GLU A 364 -9.00 -2.69 -3.15
N PRO A 365 -9.38 -1.40 -3.16
CA PRO A 365 -8.97 -0.50 -4.25
C PRO A 365 -7.45 -0.38 -4.38
N ALA A 366 -6.93 -0.51 -5.59
CA ALA A 366 -5.49 -0.42 -5.89
C ALA A 366 -4.87 0.89 -5.42
N SER A 367 -5.64 1.98 -5.40
CA SER A 367 -5.25 3.32 -4.92
C SER A 367 -4.81 3.39 -3.45
N VAL A 368 -5.12 2.37 -2.64
CA VAL A 368 -4.62 2.26 -1.25
C VAL A 368 -3.12 2.03 -1.24
N ILE A 369 -2.62 1.17 -2.16
CA ILE A 369 -1.20 0.84 -2.27
C ILE A 369 -0.52 1.72 -3.31
N PHE A 370 -1.14 1.92 -4.46
CA PHE A 370 -0.52 2.51 -5.64
C PHE A 370 -1.02 3.93 -5.98
N PRO A 371 -0.18 4.77 -6.59
CA PRO A 371 1.26 4.56 -6.77
C PRO A 371 2.00 4.62 -5.42
N LEU A 372 3.13 3.92 -5.31
CA LEU A 372 3.91 3.94 -4.07
C LEU A 372 4.40 5.35 -3.73
N ARG A 373 4.57 5.61 -2.42
CA ARG A 373 5.17 6.84 -1.90
C ARG A 373 6.44 6.54 -1.12
N ASN A 374 7.17 7.60 -0.74
CA ASN A 374 8.39 7.47 0.07
C ASN A 374 8.08 7.61 1.58
N CYS A 375 8.52 6.66 2.38
CA CYS A 375 8.45 6.68 3.85
C CYS A 375 9.83 6.62 4.50
N LYS A 376 9.90 6.98 5.78
CA LYS A 376 11.09 6.81 6.62
C LYS A 376 10.97 5.56 7.46
N TYR A 377 12.00 4.72 7.47
CA TYR A 377 12.06 3.56 8.36
C TYR A 377 13.51 3.29 8.78
N MET A 378 13.78 3.33 10.09
CA MET A 378 15.11 3.13 10.67
C MET A 378 16.19 4.03 10.03
N GLY A 379 15.82 5.25 9.63
CA GLY A 379 16.71 6.20 8.93
C GLY A 379 16.90 5.94 7.43
N LEU A 380 16.28 4.90 6.87
CA LEU A 380 16.21 4.68 5.42
C LEU A 380 15.03 5.44 4.81
N ASN A 381 15.17 5.81 3.55
CA ASN A 381 14.03 6.09 2.67
C ASN A 381 13.60 4.76 2.08
N VAL A 382 12.32 4.43 2.14
CA VAL A 382 11.77 3.16 1.62
C VAL A 382 10.41 3.38 0.97
N PRO A 383 10.06 2.62 -0.09
CA PRO A 383 8.71 2.65 -0.66
C PRO A 383 7.67 2.14 0.34
N CYS A 384 6.51 2.79 0.39
CA CYS A 384 5.37 2.43 1.21
C CYS A 384 4.05 2.67 0.45
N PRO A 385 2.91 2.11 0.91
CA PRO A 385 1.60 2.33 0.31
C PRO A 385 1.25 3.82 0.16
N ASN A 386 0.48 4.15 -0.88
CA ASN A 386 -0.03 5.50 -1.15
C ASN A 386 -0.84 6.07 0.03
N ASP A 387 -1.70 5.25 0.64
CA ASP A 387 -2.53 5.58 1.80
C ASP A 387 -2.27 4.60 2.97
N PRO A 388 -1.18 4.79 3.75
CA PRO A 388 -0.86 3.92 4.86
C PRO A 388 -1.91 3.92 5.96
N GLU A 389 -2.62 5.02 6.20
CA GLU A 389 -3.66 5.08 7.24
C GLU A 389 -4.80 4.13 6.89
N ARG A 390 -5.26 4.15 5.63
CA ARG A 390 -6.30 3.23 5.17
C ARG A 390 -5.83 1.78 5.17
N PHE A 391 -4.60 1.52 4.73
CA PHE A 391 -4.01 0.18 4.81
C PHE A 391 -3.94 -0.31 6.26
N LEU A 392 -3.33 0.45 7.17
CA LEU A 392 -3.19 0.10 8.59
C LEU A 392 -4.54 -0.04 9.29
N THR A 393 -5.54 0.77 8.92
CA THR A 393 -6.92 0.63 9.41
C THR A 393 -7.53 -0.70 8.98
N SER A 394 -7.29 -1.13 7.73
CA SER A 394 -7.78 -2.43 7.25
C SER A 394 -7.13 -3.60 7.97
N VAL A 395 -5.84 -3.50 8.30
CA VAL A 395 -5.07 -4.56 8.97
C VAL A 395 -5.38 -4.62 10.47
N TYR A 396 -5.27 -3.49 11.17
CA TYR A 396 -5.26 -3.43 12.64
C TYR A 396 -6.53 -2.78 13.24
N GLY A 397 -7.44 -2.27 12.43
CA GLY A 397 -8.62 -1.52 12.87
C GLY A 397 -8.36 -0.03 13.07
N LYS A 398 -9.41 0.74 13.40
CA LYS A 398 -9.34 2.22 13.51
C LYS A 398 -8.39 2.71 14.60
N GLU A 399 -8.16 1.89 15.62
CA GLU A 399 -7.27 2.21 16.74
C GLU A 399 -5.81 1.83 16.47
N PHE A 400 -5.43 1.52 15.22
CA PHE A 400 -4.07 1.09 14.86
C PHE A 400 -2.99 2.04 15.36
N ALA A 401 -3.29 3.34 15.43
CA ALA A 401 -2.34 4.36 15.89
C ALA A 401 -1.92 4.12 17.34
N LEU A 402 -2.79 3.54 18.18
CA LEU A 402 -2.54 3.28 19.59
C LEU A 402 -1.78 1.96 19.78
N PRO A 403 -0.61 1.96 20.45
CA PRO A 403 0.10 0.73 20.76
C PRO A 403 -0.71 -0.16 21.72
N LYS A 404 -0.79 -1.46 21.42
CA LYS A 404 -1.42 -2.47 22.29
C LYS A 404 -0.66 -2.61 23.61
N SER A 405 0.67 -2.58 23.53
CA SER A 405 1.56 -2.62 24.69
C SER A 405 2.16 -1.24 24.93
N ARG A 406 1.93 -0.69 26.13
CA ARG A 406 2.57 0.51 26.65
C ARG A 406 3.31 0.18 27.93
N CYS A 407 4.40 0.88 28.20
CA CYS A 407 5.33 0.57 29.28
C CYS A 407 5.61 1.80 30.16
N SER A 408 6.17 1.59 31.37
CA SER A 408 6.46 2.69 32.30
C SER A 408 7.61 3.57 31.82
N GLN A 409 7.52 4.87 32.08
CA GLN A 409 8.62 5.81 31.84
C GLN A 409 9.83 5.60 32.78
N GLU A 410 9.61 4.98 33.94
CA GLU A 410 10.61 4.90 35.01
C GLU A 410 11.73 3.89 34.72
N THR A 411 11.42 2.81 34.01
CA THR A 411 12.37 1.74 33.65
C THR A 411 13.00 1.90 32.26
N GLY A 412 12.65 2.95 31.52
CA GLY A 412 13.34 3.36 30.29
C GLY A 412 14.62 4.17 30.53
N ARG A 413 15.05 4.32 31.80
CA ARG A 413 16.22 5.11 32.20
C ARG A 413 17.49 4.32 32.45
N ASP A 414 17.47 3.00 32.36
CA ASP A 414 18.69 2.21 32.59
C ASP A 414 19.58 2.18 31.34
N GLY A 415 20.55 3.11 31.35
CA GLY A 415 21.80 3.05 30.58
C GLY A 415 21.78 3.76 29.22
N ASN A 416 22.09 5.07 29.21
CA ASN A 416 22.41 5.90 28.04
C ASN A 416 21.26 6.42 27.17
N MET A 417 20.19 6.94 27.78
CA MET A 417 19.17 7.72 27.06
C MET A 417 19.11 9.14 27.62
N ILE A 418 19.84 10.08 27.01
CA ILE A 418 19.62 11.52 27.22
C ILE A 418 18.37 11.89 26.41
N PRO A 419 17.27 12.37 27.02
CA PRO A 419 16.17 12.93 26.27
C PRO A 419 16.63 14.30 25.75
N TYR A 420 16.95 14.40 24.46
CA TYR A 420 16.96 15.71 23.80
C TYR A 420 15.53 16.01 23.35
N ASP A 421 14.85 16.84 24.14
CA ASP A 421 13.63 17.52 23.76
C ASP A 421 14.05 18.83 23.10
N SER A 422 13.91 18.90 21.78
CA SER A 422 13.54 20.14 21.10
C SER A 422 12.86 19.76 19.79
N ASP A 423 11.58 20.04 19.72
CA ASP A 423 10.71 20.02 18.54
C ASP A 423 10.16 18.65 18.11
N VAL A 424 9.28 18.10 18.96
CA VAL A 424 8.09 17.43 18.41
C VAL A 424 7.32 18.50 17.65
N ASP A 425 7.26 18.38 16.33
CA ASP A 425 6.46 19.26 15.49
C ASP A 425 4.97 19.14 15.89
N ILE A 426 4.50 20.11 16.68
CA ILE A 426 3.12 20.23 17.17
C ILE A 426 2.12 20.29 15.99
N SER A 427 2.60 20.52 14.77
CA SER A 427 1.79 20.42 13.54
C SER A 427 1.16 19.02 13.34
N ILE A 428 1.81 17.95 13.81
CA ILE A 428 1.33 16.56 13.66
C ILE A 428 0.13 16.28 14.58
N LEU A 429 0.14 16.81 15.81
CA LEU A 429 -1.01 16.71 16.73
C LEU A 429 -2.15 17.67 16.32
N GLY A 430 -1.81 18.86 15.84
CA GLY A 430 -2.79 19.81 15.28
C GLY A 430 -3.49 19.28 14.02
N SER A 431 -2.76 18.56 13.16
CA SER A 431 -3.31 17.82 12.01
C SER A 431 -4.31 16.75 12.44
N TYR A 432 -4.00 16.02 13.52
CA TYR A 432 -4.87 14.98 14.08
C TYR A 432 -6.17 15.55 14.66
N GLU A 433 -6.10 16.63 15.45
CA GLU A 433 -7.30 17.31 15.96
C GLU A 433 -8.13 17.92 14.83
N LYS A 434 -7.48 18.52 13.83
CA LYS A 434 -8.17 19.13 12.68
C LYS A 434 -8.89 18.07 11.85
N ARG A 435 -8.26 16.92 11.57
CA ARG A 435 -8.89 15.79 10.86
C ARG A 435 -10.00 15.12 11.66
N LEU A 436 -9.85 14.98 12.98
CA LEU A 436 -10.93 14.48 13.84
C LEU A 436 -12.14 15.43 13.86
N ARG A 437 -11.90 16.75 13.81
CA ARG A 437 -12.97 17.76 13.65
C ARG A 437 -13.62 17.71 12.27
N GLU A 438 -12.84 17.54 11.20
CA GLU A 438 -13.32 17.40 9.81
C GLU A 438 -14.21 16.17 9.65
N LEU A 439 -13.78 15.01 10.18
CA LEU A 439 -14.55 13.76 10.23
C LEU A 439 -15.83 13.88 11.09
N ALA A 440 -15.82 14.74 12.11
CA ALA A 440 -17.00 15.02 12.93
C ALA A 440 -18.00 15.98 12.25
N THR A 441 -17.52 16.91 11.42
CA THR A 441 -18.38 17.80 10.60
C THR A 441 -19.04 17.08 9.43
N ASP A 442 -18.41 16.07 8.84
CA ASP A 442 -18.97 15.32 7.71
C ASP A 442 -20.23 14.51 8.09
N ARG A 443 -20.36 14.13 9.38
CA ARG A 443 -21.58 13.50 9.92
C ARG A 443 -22.74 14.46 10.18
N LYS A 444 -22.56 15.79 10.07
CA LYS A 444 -23.64 16.78 10.25
C LYS A 444 -24.47 17.07 8.99
N SER A 445 -24.22 16.38 7.87
CA SER A 445 -25.00 16.56 6.63
C SER A 445 -26.27 15.69 6.54
N ILE A 446 -26.57 14.83 7.53
CA ILE A 446 -27.80 14.02 7.56
C ILE A 446 -28.61 14.32 8.82
N GLN A 447 -29.37 15.41 8.78
CA GLN A 447 -30.78 15.52 9.18
C GLN A 447 -31.18 17.01 9.26
N LYS A 448 -31.93 17.46 8.26
CA LYS A 448 -32.73 18.68 8.33
C LYS A 448 -33.87 18.45 9.34
N GLY A 449 -33.74 18.99 10.54
CA GLY A 449 -34.80 19.05 11.55
C GLY A 449 -34.65 20.33 12.38
N LYS A 450 -35.66 21.20 12.29
CA LYS A 450 -35.70 22.57 12.86
C LYS A 450 -35.33 22.64 14.34
N PHE A 451 -34.35 23.48 14.70
CA PHE A 451 -34.32 24.14 16.02
C PHE A 451 -33.98 25.62 15.87
N ARG A 452 -34.84 26.45 16.47
CA ARG A 452 -34.86 27.92 16.44
C ARG A 452 -33.66 28.48 17.21
N LYS A 453 -33.06 29.56 16.68
CA LYS A 453 -32.06 30.42 17.35
C LYS A 453 -32.59 30.94 18.70
N GLN A 454 -31.83 30.72 19.77
CA GLN A 454 -31.76 31.67 20.89
C GLN A 454 -30.30 32.06 21.11
N LYS A 455 -30.06 33.38 21.13
CA LYS A 455 -28.77 34.02 21.38
C LYS A 455 -28.42 33.90 22.87
N GLY A 456 -27.21 33.43 23.16
CA GLY A 456 -26.60 33.53 24.49
C GLY A 456 -25.15 33.04 24.42
N ARG A 457 -24.19 33.95 24.64
CA ARG A 457 -22.74 33.68 24.66
C ARG A 457 -22.42 32.98 25.99
N TRP A 458 -21.93 31.74 25.96
CA TRP A 458 -21.40 31.08 27.14
C TRP A 458 -19.90 31.36 27.27
N GLY A 459 -19.47 31.82 28.44
CA GLY A 459 -18.07 32.09 28.76
C GLY A 459 -17.36 30.84 29.31
N ILE A 460 -16.07 30.71 29.01
CA ILE A 460 -15.17 29.57 29.34
C ILE A 460 -15.19 29.12 30.82
N LYS A 461 -15.65 29.97 31.75
CA LYS A 461 -15.69 29.63 33.19
C LYS A 461 -16.85 28.69 33.60
N GLU A 462 -17.98 28.70 32.89
CA GLU A 462 -19.13 27.83 33.24
C GLU A 462 -18.93 26.37 32.78
N PHE A 463 -18.14 26.16 31.72
CA PHE A 463 -17.83 24.82 31.20
C PHE A 463 -16.94 24.00 32.15
N ILE A 464 -16.08 24.67 32.92
CA ILE A 464 -15.13 24.03 33.86
C ILE A 464 -15.86 23.51 35.10
N CYS A 465 -16.97 24.15 35.50
CA CYS A 465 -17.76 23.74 36.67
C CYS A 465 -18.55 22.45 36.37
N HIS A 466 -19.16 22.35 35.18
CA HIS A 466 -19.86 21.13 34.75
C HIS A 466 -18.91 19.93 34.58
N ALA A 467 -17.69 20.14 34.09
CA ALA A 467 -16.70 19.07 33.94
C ALA A 467 -16.25 18.48 35.30
N LYS A 468 -16.19 19.29 36.37
CA LYS A 468 -15.83 18.82 37.71
C LYS A 468 -16.94 18.00 38.38
N VAL A 469 -18.21 18.42 38.23
CA VAL A 469 -19.36 17.68 38.78
C VAL A 469 -19.53 16.32 38.11
N ILE A 470 -19.29 16.23 36.78
CA ILE A 470 -19.31 14.96 36.03
C ILE A 470 -18.19 14.03 36.48
N ARG A 471 -16.98 14.56 36.74
CA ARG A 471 -15.81 13.78 37.18
C ARG A 471 -15.97 13.21 38.59
N GLN A 472 -16.67 13.90 39.49
CA GLN A 472 -16.93 13.39 40.85
C GLN A 472 -18.02 12.32 40.88
N LYS A 473 -19.08 12.43 40.06
CA LYS A 473 -20.09 11.36 39.91
C LYS A 473 -19.50 10.07 39.32
N PHE A 474 -18.51 10.19 38.43
CA PHE A 474 -17.83 9.03 37.83
C PHE A 474 -16.96 8.25 38.83
N ASN A 475 -16.38 8.92 39.85
CA ASN A 475 -15.53 8.26 40.84
C ASN A 475 -16.33 7.52 41.94
N LEU A 476 -17.57 7.95 42.26
CA LEU A 476 -18.43 7.29 43.24
C LEU A 476 -19.10 6.02 42.70
N LEU A 477 -19.33 5.92 41.38
CA LEU A 477 -19.89 4.71 40.75
C LEU A 477 -18.89 3.55 40.63
N VAL A 478 -17.59 3.81 40.85
CA VAL A 478 -16.52 2.79 40.76
C VAL A 478 -16.18 2.16 42.12
N SER A 479 -16.72 2.66 43.24
CA SER A 479 -16.30 2.18 44.59
C SER A 479 -17.35 1.45 45.42
N THR A 480 -18.55 1.11 44.92
CA THR A 480 -19.51 0.31 45.69
C THR A 480 -20.10 -0.83 44.86
N SER A 481 -19.35 -1.92 44.75
CA SER A 481 -19.90 -3.27 44.55
C SER A 481 -19.84 -4.00 45.89
N GLY A 482 -20.92 -3.97 46.67
CA GLY A 482 -21.03 -4.74 47.92
C GLY A 482 -22.04 -4.21 48.93
N ALA A 483 -23.25 -4.74 48.87
CA ALA A 483 -24.26 -4.92 49.93
C ALA A 483 -24.94 -3.72 50.65
N GLN A 484 -26.27 -3.89 50.69
CA GLN A 484 -27.29 -3.50 51.69
C GLN A 484 -27.76 -2.04 51.86
N VAL A 485 -29.09 -1.95 51.78
CA VAL A 485 -29.96 -0.80 52.06
C VAL A 485 -29.97 -0.51 53.57
N MET A 486 -29.77 0.76 53.97
CA MET A 486 -30.60 1.50 54.93
C MET A 486 -30.00 2.88 55.24
N GLY A 487 -30.87 3.89 55.41
CA GLY A 487 -30.66 4.97 56.37
C GLY A 487 -30.27 6.33 55.80
N ASN A 488 -31.24 7.25 55.81
CA ASN A 488 -31.10 8.68 55.60
C ASN A 488 -29.89 9.30 56.32
N SER A 489 -29.08 10.07 55.60
CA SER A 489 -28.40 11.24 56.18
C SER A 489 -28.15 12.30 55.11
N TYR A 490 -28.73 13.48 55.35
CA TYR A 490 -28.55 14.70 54.57
C TYR A 490 -27.08 15.15 54.65
N TRP A 491 -26.49 15.53 53.51
CA TRP A 491 -25.28 16.34 53.48
C TRP A 491 -25.53 17.60 52.64
N ASN A 492 -25.49 18.75 53.33
CA ASN A 492 -25.64 20.08 52.75
C ASN A 492 -24.43 20.42 51.88
N SER A 493 -24.68 20.74 50.61
CA SER A 493 -23.71 21.35 49.70
C SER A 493 -23.79 22.87 49.78
N GLU A 494 -23.25 23.47 50.85
CA GLU A 494 -23.24 24.94 50.97
C GLU A 494 -21.87 25.60 50.77
N GLU A 495 -20.78 24.86 50.55
CA GLU A 495 -19.45 25.50 50.55
C GLU A 495 -18.71 25.66 49.22
N LEU A 496 -19.31 25.36 48.05
CA LEU A 496 -18.52 25.42 46.79
C LEU A 496 -19.09 26.22 45.62
N CYS A 497 -20.28 26.83 45.74
CA CYS A 497 -20.76 27.79 44.74
C CYS A 497 -21.71 28.78 45.43
N GLY A 498 -21.28 30.04 45.55
CA GLY A 498 -22.13 31.11 46.07
C GLY A 498 -23.43 31.27 45.28
N ASN A 499 -24.54 31.33 46.02
CA ASN A 499 -25.89 31.81 45.70
C ASN A 499 -26.28 31.89 44.21
N SER A 500 -26.93 30.83 43.72
CA SER A 500 -27.94 30.90 42.66
C SER A 500 -28.85 29.66 42.75
N LYS A 501 -30.07 29.80 43.27
CA LYS A 501 -31.09 28.74 43.27
C LYS A 501 -31.59 28.51 41.84
N ILE A 502 -31.42 27.31 41.29
CA ILE A 502 -32.19 26.83 40.14
C ILE A 502 -32.87 25.53 40.54
N VAL A 503 -34.20 25.57 40.63
CA VAL A 503 -35.08 24.41 40.80
C VAL A 503 -35.43 23.91 39.39
N LEU A 504 -35.11 22.65 39.08
CA LEU A 504 -35.61 21.97 37.89
C LEU A 504 -36.60 20.89 38.31
N ILE A 505 -37.87 21.13 37.99
CA ILE A 505 -38.96 20.16 38.06
C ILE A 505 -38.84 19.26 36.83
N ALA A 506 -38.75 17.94 37.03
CA ALA A 506 -38.68 16.96 35.95
C ALA A 506 -40.07 16.36 35.70
N ASP A 507 -40.65 16.65 34.54
CA ASP A 507 -41.81 15.92 34.03
C ASP A 507 -41.38 14.80 33.09
N ASN A 508 -41.63 13.57 33.56
CA ASN A 508 -41.78 12.30 32.83
C ASN A 508 -40.50 11.41 32.57
N PRO A 509 -40.38 10.23 33.22
CA PRO A 509 -39.13 9.45 33.27
C PRO A 509 -39.13 8.14 32.45
N LYS A 510 -39.43 8.15 31.13
CA LYS A 510 -39.50 6.89 30.36
C LYS A 510 -38.90 6.83 28.95
N VAL A 511 -38.00 7.73 28.55
CA VAL A 511 -37.30 7.56 27.26
C VAL A 511 -35.80 7.76 27.41
N HIS A 512 -35.05 6.76 26.92
CA HIS A 512 -33.60 6.71 26.71
C HIS A 512 -32.68 6.20 27.83
N TRP A 513 -32.65 4.87 27.97
CA TRP A 513 -31.41 4.13 28.28
C TRP A 513 -30.83 3.37 27.07
N ALA A 514 -31.59 3.18 25.98
CA ALA A 514 -31.15 2.40 24.83
C ALA A 514 -30.38 3.18 23.73
N GLN A 515 -30.24 4.51 23.85
CA GLN A 515 -29.51 5.31 22.83
C GLN A 515 -28.14 5.81 23.27
N LEU A 516 -27.74 5.62 24.54
CA LEU A 516 -26.39 5.99 24.98
C LEU A 516 -25.36 4.86 24.75
N GLU A 517 -25.80 3.60 24.66
CA GLU A 517 -24.89 2.46 24.40
C GLU A 517 -24.37 2.40 22.95
N LEU A 518 -25.04 3.05 22.00
CA LEU A 518 -24.61 3.09 20.60
C LEU A 518 -23.63 4.24 20.27
N LEU A 519 -23.37 5.14 21.23
CA LEU A 519 -22.41 6.24 21.09
C LEU A 519 -21.07 5.96 21.79
N LEU A 520 -20.96 4.86 22.53
CA LEU A 520 -19.74 4.48 23.27
C LEU A 520 -19.13 3.12 22.84
N LYS A 521 -19.63 2.51 21.77
CA LYS A 521 -18.96 1.47 20.97
C LYS A 521 -18.60 2.05 19.61
#